data_AF-A0A480AYF4-F1
#
_entry.id   AF-A0A480AYF4-F1
#
_cell.length_a   1.000
_cell.length_b   1.000
_cell.length_c   1.000
_cell.angle_alpha   90.00
_cell.angle_beta   90.00
_cell.angle_gamma   90.00
#
_symmetry.space_group_name_H-M   'P 1'
#
loop_
_entity.id
_entity.type
_entity.pdbx_description
1 polymer ?
#
loop_
_entity_poly.entity_id
_entity_poly.type
_entity_poly.pdbx_seq_one_letter_code
_entity_poly.pdbx_strand_id
1 'polypeptide(L)'
;MTTESKTFYDRLKEVVTKEYKEKWLAKTIVTFLISLLNIIIVAMLTYYIKFNVDSVGDRIWEILKSGSFYIISISLLSNIIKDKKNTAMENKYFIKILYLLAIVFGGIIAMFYGASYQVNQDKIELETYQIIISLILYVLIFLIIGCFNFLNRTDDITDAITNGDEENLILDSKSSSNNTEGLKL
;
A
#
# COMPACT_ATOMS: atom_id res chain seq x y z
N MET A 1 -38.82 -5.94 -7.07
CA MET A 1 -37.57 -6.49 -7.65
C MET A 1 -36.55 -6.58 -6.53
N THR A 2 -36.20 -7.79 -6.12
CA THR A 2 -35.15 -8.05 -5.12
C THR A 2 -33.82 -7.58 -5.67
N THR A 3 -33.24 -6.56 -5.05
CA THR A 3 -31.88 -6.12 -5.34
C THR A 3 -30.94 -7.22 -4.88
N GLU A 4 -30.52 -8.10 -5.78
CA GLU A 4 -29.53 -9.11 -5.45
C GLU A 4 -28.26 -8.39 -4.99
N SER A 5 -27.89 -8.63 -3.73
CA SER A 5 -26.62 -8.22 -3.16
C SER A 5 -25.50 -8.80 -4.05
N LYS A 6 -24.89 -7.98 -4.91
CA LYS A 6 -23.67 -8.35 -5.64
C LYS A 6 -22.68 -8.95 -4.65
N THR A 7 -22.30 -10.21 -4.84
CA THR A 7 -21.38 -10.90 -3.94
C THR A 7 -19.99 -10.25 -4.04
N PHE A 8 -19.14 -10.46 -3.03
CA PHE A 8 -17.74 -9.96 -3.07
C PHE A 8 -17.02 -10.36 -4.36
N TYR A 9 -17.28 -11.57 -4.85
CA TYR A 9 -16.71 -12.10 -6.08
C TYR A 9 -17.13 -11.30 -7.32
N ASP A 10 -18.41 -10.92 -7.40
CA ASP A 10 -18.93 -10.15 -8.55
C ASP A 10 -18.30 -8.76 -8.62
N ARG A 11 -18.15 -8.10 -7.47
CA ARG A 11 -17.46 -6.79 -7.37
C ARG A 11 -15.98 -6.90 -7.73
N LEU A 12 -15.31 -7.96 -7.28
CA LEU A 12 -13.90 -8.20 -7.62
C LEU A 12 -13.72 -8.42 -9.13
N LYS A 13 -14.61 -9.22 -9.73
CA LYS A 13 -14.57 -9.54 -11.17
C LYS A 13 -14.73 -8.28 -12.02
N GLU A 14 -15.70 -7.42 -11.68
CA GLU A 14 -15.97 -6.14 -12.34
C GLU A 14 -14.73 -5.24 -12.35
N VAL A 15 -14.03 -5.13 -11.21
CA VAL A 15 -12.80 -4.33 -11.07
C VAL A 15 -11.62 -4.93 -11.85
N VAL A 16 -11.51 -6.27 -11.90
CA VAL A 16 -10.40 -6.95 -12.60
C VAL A 16 -10.53 -6.87 -14.12
N THR A 17 -11.75 -6.95 -14.65
CA THR A 17 -12.01 -7.03 -16.11
C THR A 17 -11.99 -5.69 -16.84
N LYS A 18 -11.97 -4.57 -16.12
CA LYS A 18 -12.01 -3.24 -16.73
C LYS A 18 -10.66 -2.91 -17.35
N GLU A 19 -10.64 -2.47 -18.61
CA GLU A 19 -9.43 -2.02 -19.30
C GLU A 19 -9.11 -0.57 -18.93
N TYR A 20 -7.86 -0.30 -18.56
CA TYR A 20 -7.40 0.99 -18.04
C TYR A 20 -6.20 1.51 -18.85
N LYS A 21 -6.06 2.85 -18.95
CA LYS A 21 -5.02 3.54 -19.74
C LYS A 21 -3.72 3.81 -18.95
N GLU A 22 -3.77 3.98 -17.63
CA GLU A 22 -2.63 4.27 -16.75
C GLU A 22 -1.80 3.00 -16.54
N LYS A 23 -0.50 3.11 -16.82
CA LYS A 23 0.47 2.04 -16.55
C LYS A 23 0.82 1.97 -15.06
N TRP A 24 -0.14 1.62 -14.21
CA TRP A 24 0.00 1.39 -12.76
C TRP A 24 1.21 0.50 -12.39
N LEU A 25 1.51 -0.48 -13.25
CA LEU A 25 2.62 -1.41 -13.07
C LEU A 25 3.96 -0.68 -13.15
N ALA A 26 4.13 0.26 -14.10
CA ALA A 26 5.33 1.09 -14.20
C ALA A 26 5.51 2.00 -12.98
N LYS A 27 4.44 2.63 -12.50
CA LYS A 27 4.47 3.49 -11.29
C LYS A 27 4.86 2.71 -10.03
N THR A 28 4.39 1.47 -9.93
CA THR A 28 4.73 0.54 -8.84
C THR A 28 6.20 0.12 -8.90
N ILE A 29 6.69 -0.26 -10.10
CA ILE A 29 8.11 -0.58 -10.32
C ILE A 29 9.02 0.62 -9.99
N VAL A 30 8.67 1.82 -10.45
CA VAL A 30 9.46 3.03 -10.19
C VAL A 30 9.53 3.32 -8.68
N THR A 31 8.41 3.18 -7.96
CA THR A 31 8.36 3.37 -6.50
C THR A 31 9.28 2.37 -5.78
N PHE A 32 9.29 1.12 -6.24
CA PHE A 32 10.18 0.08 -5.72
C PHE A 32 11.65 0.39 -5.98
N LEU A 33 12.02 0.73 -7.21
CA LEU A 33 13.39 1.05 -7.58
C LEU A 33 13.93 2.26 -6.79
N ILE A 34 13.11 3.30 -6.61
CA ILE A 34 13.47 4.47 -5.80
C ILE A 34 13.68 4.07 -4.33
N SER A 35 12.84 3.20 -3.78
CA SER A 35 12.97 2.76 -2.38
C SER A 35 14.23 1.95 -2.09
N LEU A 36 14.79 1.28 -3.11
CA LEU A 36 16.05 0.52 -3.01
C LEU A 36 17.29 1.37 -3.28
N LEU A 37 17.13 2.62 -3.72
CA LEU A 37 18.25 3.47 -4.15
C LEU A 37 19.31 3.64 -3.05
N ASN A 38 18.91 3.71 -1.78
CA ASN A 38 19.84 3.81 -0.65
C ASN A 38 20.79 2.60 -0.55
N ILE A 39 20.28 1.38 -0.77
CA ILE A 39 21.10 0.17 -0.73
C ILE A 39 22.08 0.16 -1.92
N ILE A 40 21.60 0.58 -3.10
CA ILE A 40 22.42 0.68 -4.32
C ILE A 40 23.54 1.70 -4.14
N ILE A 41 23.25 2.88 -3.58
CA ILE A 41 24.26 3.93 -3.32
C ILE A 41 25.34 3.42 -2.37
N VAL A 42 24.97 2.74 -1.28
CA VAL A 42 25.95 2.22 -0.32
C VAL A 42 26.80 1.09 -0.92
N ALA A 43 26.19 0.23 -1.74
CA ALA A 43 26.93 -0.79 -2.49
C ALA A 43 27.93 -0.16 -3.47
N MET A 44 27.51 0.87 -4.22
CA MET A 44 28.38 1.60 -5.15
C MET A 44 29.52 2.34 -4.45
N LEU A 45 29.24 3.06 -3.35
CA LEU A 45 30.28 3.75 -2.56
C LEU A 45 31.28 2.77 -1.98
N THR A 46 30.82 1.63 -1.48
CA THR A 46 31.70 0.58 -0.97
C THR A 46 32.58 -0.01 -2.06
N TYR A 47 31.99 -0.30 -3.23
CA TYR A 47 32.74 -0.79 -4.38
C TYR A 47 33.80 0.20 -4.84
N TYR A 48 33.44 1.48 -4.94
CA TYR A 48 34.33 2.56 -5.38
C TYR A 48 35.50 2.81 -4.43
N ILE A 49 35.26 2.79 -3.11
CA ILE A 49 36.29 3.13 -2.11
C ILE A 49 37.28 1.98 -1.89
N LYS A 50 36.85 0.71 -1.94
CA LYS A 50 37.71 -0.42 -1.54
C LYS A 50 38.06 -1.42 -2.63
N PHE A 51 37.41 -1.40 -3.80
CA PHE A 51 37.62 -2.35 -4.91
C PHE A 51 37.69 -3.83 -4.48
N ASN A 52 37.13 -4.17 -3.32
CA ASN A 52 37.23 -5.50 -2.72
C ASN A 52 35.83 -6.09 -2.58
N VAL A 53 35.48 -6.96 -3.53
CA VAL A 53 34.16 -7.57 -3.68
C VAL A 53 33.78 -8.38 -2.44
N ASP A 54 34.76 -8.99 -1.78
CA ASP A 54 34.56 -9.80 -0.58
C ASP A 54 34.00 -8.97 0.58
N SER A 55 34.32 -7.67 0.64
CA SER A 55 33.85 -6.76 1.70
C SER A 55 32.44 -6.19 1.48
N VAL A 56 31.85 -6.40 0.30
CA VAL A 56 30.52 -5.87 -0.03
C VAL A 56 29.42 -6.65 0.67
N GLY A 57 29.55 -7.98 0.74
CA GLY A 57 28.58 -8.86 1.40
C GLY A 57 28.43 -8.55 2.89
N ASP A 58 29.55 -8.42 3.60
CA ASP A 58 29.56 -8.09 5.04
C ASP A 58 28.90 -6.75 5.33
N ARG A 59 29.13 -5.75 4.48
CA ARG A 59 28.49 -4.43 4.63
C ARG A 59 27.01 -4.44 4.32
N ILE A 60 26.58 -5.17 3.29
CA ILE A 60 25.15 -5.37 3.02
C ILE A 60 24.52 -6.02 4.26
N TRP A 61 25.17 -7.03 4.82
CA TRP A 61 24.69 -7.70 6.03
C TRP A 61 24.58 -6.75 7.24
N GLU A 62 25.56 -5.88 7.46
CA GLU A 62 25.51 -4.84 8.49
C GLU A 62 24.34 -3.85 8.29
N ILE A 63 24.06 -3.45 7.04
CA ILE A 63 22.93 -2.57 6.69
C ILE A 63 21.59 -3.28 6.94
N LEU A 64 21.52 -4.59 6.71
CA LEU A 64 20.32 -5.37 7.03
C LEU A 64 20.11 -5.46 8.54
N LYS A 65 21.19 -5.66 9.30
CA LYS A 65 21.18 -5.69 10.76
C LYS A 65 20.75 -4.38 11.41
N SER A 66 20.90 -3.23 10.74
CA SER A 66 20.42 -1.93 11.26
C SER A 66 18.91 -1.73 11.09
N GLY A 67 18.21 -2.67 10.45
CA GLY A 67 16.76 -2.62 10.25
C GLY A 67 16.35 -1.70 9.11
N SER A 68 17.26 -1.47 8.15
CA SER A 68 17.01 -0.66 6.95
C SER A 68 15.71 -1.03 6.24
N PHE A 69 15.37 -2.32 6.13
CA PHE A 69 14.10 -2.75 5.51
C PHE A 69 12.86 -2.33 6.31
N TYR A 70 12.92 -2.26 7.64
CA TYR A 70 11.81 -1.72 8.45
C TYR A 70 11.62 -0.23 8.19
N ILE A 71 12.72 0.53 8.12
CA ILE A 71 12.69 1.96 7.83
C ILE A 71 12.11 2.23 6.43
N ILE A 72 12.62 1.52 5.42
CA ILE A 72 12.15 1.64 4.03
C ILE A 72 10.66 1.28 3.97
N SER A 73 10.25 0.21 4.64
CA SER A 73 8.86 -0.24 4.72
C SER A 73 7.92 0.82 5.31
N ILE A 74 8.30 1.46 6.42
CA ILE A 74 7.52 2.56 7.01
C ILE A 74 7.45 3.76 6.05
N SER A 75 8.57 4.12 5.42
CA SER A 75 8.60 5.21 4.44
C SER A 75 7.66 4.93 3.27
N LEU A 76 7.61 3.68 2.80
CA LEU A 76 6.71 3.23 1.75
C LEU A 76 5.24 3.29 2.19
N LEU A 77 4.91 2.86 3.41
CA LEU A 77 3.57 2.97 3.98
C LEU A 77 3.10 4.43 4.09
N SER A 78 3.98 5.36 4.42
CA SER A 78 3.63 6.79 4.52
C SER A 78 3.13 7.38 3.19
N ASN A 79 3.62 6.86 2.06
CA ASN A 79 3.18 7.28 0.72
C ASN A 79 1.78 6.76 0.37
N ILE A 80 1.31 5.71 1.04
CA ILE A 80 -0.04 5.16 0.86
C ILE A 80 -1.07 6.01 1.62
N ILE A 81 -0.71 6.44 2.84
CA ILE A 81 -1.59 7.16 3.78
C ILE A 81 -1.86 8.61 3.36
N LYS A 82 -1.05 9.19 2.48
CA LYS A 82 -1.33 10.53 1.92
C LYS A 82 -2.61 10.52 1.10
N ASP A 83 -3.56 11.35 1.52
CA ASP A 83 -4.89 11.51 0.92
C ASP A 83 -4.83 11.60 -0.61
N LYS A 84 -5.51 10.67 -1.29
CA LYS A 84 -5.77 10.79 -2.74
C LYS A 84 -7.25 11.09 -2.93
N LYS A 85 -7.52 12.31 -3.42
CA LYS A 85 -8.86 12.90 -3.48
C LYS A 85 -9.85 12.19 -4.43
N ASN A 86 -9.38 11.33 -5.34
CA ASN A 86 -10.17 10.85 -6.48
C ASN A 86 -10.18 9.31 -6.60
N THR A 87 -10.76 8.61 -5.62
CA THR A 87 -10.98 7.16 -5.71
C THR A 87 -12.41 6.85 -6.16
N ALA A 88 -12.55 6.03 -7.22
CA ALA A 88 -13.85 5.52 -7.69
C ALA A 88 -14.64 4.83 -6.55
N MET A 89 -15.95 5.03 -6.49
CA MET A 89 -16.78 4.59 -5.36
C MET A 89 -16.70 3.07 -5.11
N GLU A 90 -16.67 2.28 -6.17
CA GLU A 90 -16.52 0.81 -6.16
C GLU A 90 -15.23 0.36 -5.43
N ASN A 91 -14.16 1.14 -5.56
CA ASN A 91 -12.84 0.81 -5.01
C ASN A 91 -12.65 1.29 -3.58
N LYS A 92 -13.53 2.18 -3.07
CA LYS A 92 -13.40 2.75 -1.71
C LYS A 92 -13.37 1.67 -0.63
N TYR A 93 -14.18 0.62 -0.76
CA TYR A 93 -14.20 -0.49 0.20
C TYR A 93 -12.88 -1.27 0.22
N PHE A 94 -12.35 -1.62 -0.95
CA PHE A 94 -11.09 -2.33 -1.07
C PHE A 94 -9.91 -1.48 -0.58
N ILE A 95 -9.90 -0.19 -0.92
CA ILE A 95 -8.89 0.75 -0.43
C ILE A 95 -8.92 0.87 1.09
N LYS A 96 -10.11 0.88 1.72
CA LYS A 96 -10.24 0.90 3.19
C LYS A 96 -9.63 -0.35 3.84
N ILE A 97 -9.82 -1.52 3.25
CA ILE A 97 -9.18 -2.77 3.72
C ILE A 97 -7.65 -2.66 3.62
N LEU A 98 -7.15 -2.16 2.49
CA LEU A 98 -5.70 -2.00 2.32
C LEU A 98 -5.12 -0.97 3.30
N TYR A 99 -5.85 0.10 3.64
CA TYR A 99 -5.44 1.04 4.70
C TYR A 99 -5.37 0.36 6.08
N LEU A 100 -6.35 -0.48 6.41
CA LEU A 100 -6.32 -1.23 7.66
C LEU A 100 -5.09 -2.16 7.72
N LEU A 101 -4.81 -2.88 6.62
CA LEU A 101 -3.62 -3.74 6.52
C LEU A 101 -2.33 -2.93 6.64
N ALA A 102 -2.25 -1.75 6.02
CA ALA A 102 -1.11 -0.84 6.14
C ALA A 102 -0.86 -0.41 7.60
N ILE A 103 -1.91 -0.09 8.35
CA ILE A 103 -1.81 0.27 9.78
C ILE A 103 -1.34 -0.95 10.60
N VAL A 104 -1.92 -2.13 10.37
CA VAL A 104 -1.52 -3.36 11.08
C VAL A 104 -0.04 -3.67 10.84
N PHE A 105 0.42 -3.60 9.58
CA PHE A 105 1.83 -3.81 9.26
C PHE A 105 2.73 -2.72 9.85
N GLY A 106 2.30 -1.46 9.86
CA GLY A 106 3.02 -0.39 10.56
C GLY A 106 3.21 -0.69 12.05
N GLY A 107 2.18 -1.19 12.72
CA GLY A 107 2.25 -1.60 14.14
C GLY A 107 3.18 -2.79 14.37
N ILE A 108 3.13 -3.81 13.50
CA ILE A 108 4.04 -4.96 13.56
C ILE A 108 5.50 -4.51 13.40
N ILE A 109 5.77 -3.64 12.43
CA ILE A 109 7.12 -3.10 12.22
C ILE A 109 7.60 -2.34 13.45
N ALA A 110 6.77 -1.45 14.01
CA ALA A 110 7.13 -0.69 15.20
C ALA A 110 7.48 -1.60 16.39
N MET A 111 6.73 -2.69 16.57
CA MET A 111 6.99 -3.67 17.63
C MET A 111 8.33 -4.39 17.43
N PHE A 112 8.59 -4.96 16.25
CA PHE A 112 9.85 -5.66 16.00
C PHE A 112 11.06 -4.74 15.97
N TYR A 113 10.92 -3.55 15.37
CA TYR A 113 11.99 -2.56 15.33
C TYR A 113 12.31 -2.04 16.73
N GLY A 114 11.29 -1.73 17.54
CA GLY A 114 11.47 -1.36 18.94
C GLY A 114 12.11 -2.46 19.79
N ALA A 115 11.72 -3.72 19.59
CA ALA A 115 12.31 -4.86 20.29
C ALA A 115 13.79 -5.09 19.93
N SER A 116 14.25 -4.65 18.76
CA SER A 116 15.65 -4.76 18.33
C SER A 116 16.58 -3.67 18.90
N TYR A 117 16.05 -2.73 19.70
CA TYR A 117 16.84 -1.69 20.33
C TYR A 117 17.62 -2.22 21.55
N GLN A 118 18.95 -2.17 21.47
CA GLN A 118 19.85 -2.57 22.55
C GLN A 118 20.18 -1.36 23.43
N VAL A 119 19.45 -1.21 24.54
CA VAL A 119 19.60 -0.08 25.49
C VAL A 119 21.05 0.11 25.95
N ASN A 120 21.78 -0.98 26.18
CA ASN A 120 23.15 -0.94 26.69
C ASN A 120 24.18 -0.42 25.66
N GLN A 121 23.84 -0.44 24.37
CA GLN A 121 24.75 -0.07 23.29
C GLN A 121 24.24 1.12 22.46
N ASP A 122 23.09 1.70 22.85
CA ASP A 122 22.42 2.80 22.16
C ASP A 122 22.32 2.58 20.64
N LYS A 123 22.02 1.33 20.24
CA LYS A 123 22.00 0.93 18.84
C LYS A 123 20.87 -0.05 18.55
N ILE A 124 20.46 -0.07 17.29
CA ILE A 124 19.54 -1.08 16.76
C ILE A 124 20.37 -2.17 16.10
N GLU A 125 20.20 -3.40 16.56
CA GLU A 125 20.82 -4.57 15.94
C GLU A 125 19.81 -5.71 15.92
N LEU A 126 19.35 -6.02 14.71
CA LEU A 126 18.38 -7.09 14.48
C LEU A 126 19.04 -8.45 14.62
N GLU A 127 18.32 -9.36 15.27
CA GLU A 127 18.61 -10.78 15.20
C GLU A 127 18.29 -11.37 13.82
N THR A 128 18.92 -12.49 13.46
CA THR A 128 18.76 -13.12 12.13
C THR A 128 17.29 -13.36 11.76
N TYR A 129 16.45 -13.79 12.69
CA TYR A 129 15.02 -14.00 12.42
C TYR A 129 14.28 -12.68 12.16
N GLN A 130 14.67 -11.59 12.85
CA GLN A 130 14.08 -10.26 12.64
C GLN A 130 14.48 -9.68 11.28
N ILE A 131 15.69 -9.99 10.79
CA ILE A 131 16.13 -9.64 9.43
C ILE A 131 15.21 -10.34 8.41
N ILE A 132 14.97 -11.64 8.56
CA ILE A 132 14.08 -12.41 7.67
C ILE A 132 12.66 -11.83 7.69
N ILE A 133 12.12 -11.54 8.89
CA ILE A 133 10.80 -10.92 9.04
C ILE A 133 10.74 -9.54 8.37
N SER A 134 11.80 -8.73 8.50
CA SER A 134 11.86 -7.41 7.87
C SER A 134 11.80 -7.49 6.34
N LEU A 135 12.45 -8.51 5.74
CA LEU A 135 12.40 -8.77 4.31
C LEU A 135 10.99 -9.21 3.86
N ILE A 136 10.35 -10.10 4.62
CA ILE A 136 8.97 -10.55 4.35
C ILE A 136 8.01 -9.36 4.39
N LEU A 137 8.08 -8.53 5.45
CA LEU A 137 7.23 -7.36 5.59
C LEU A 137 7.46 -6.33 4.48
N TYR A 138 8.71 -6.13 4.07
CA TYR A 138 9.04 -5.30 2.92
C TYR A 138 8.34 -5.78 1.63
N VAL A 139 8.40 -7.09 1.33
CA VAL A 139 7.72 -7.68 0.16
C VAL A 139 6.20 -7.53 0.28
N LEU A 140 5.62 -7.77 1.45
CA LEU A 140 4.18 -7.63 1.68
C LEU A 140 3.70 -6.17 1.49
N ILE A 141 4.47 -5.20 1.97
CA ILE A 141 4.15 -3.78 1.79
C ILE A 141 4.25 -3.38 0.31
N PHE A 142 5.24 -3.91 -0.41
CA PHE A 142 5.32 -3.72 -1.85
C PHE A 142 4.08 -4.26 -2.58
N LEU A 143 3.58 -5.44 -2.20
CA LEU A 143 2.33 -5.98 -2.74
C LEU A 143 1.13 -5.07 -2.42
N ILE A 144 1.03 -4.57 -1.19
CA ILE A 144 -0.02 -3.62 -0.80
C ILE A 144 0.05 -2.36 -1.66
N ILE A 145 1.23 -1.80 -1.92
CA ILE A 145 1.41 -0.64 -2.79
C ILE A 145 0.96 -0.96 -4.22
N GLY A 146 1.29 -2.14 -4.73
CA GLY A 146 0.83 -2.61 -6.02
C GLY A 146 -0.69 -2.67 -6.10
N CYS A 147 -1.34 -3.24 -5.08
CA CYS A 147 -2.80 -3.28 -4.96
C CYS A 147 -3.40 -1.87 -4.84
N PHE A 148 -2.78 -0.97 -4.08
CA PHE A 148 -3.21 0.42 -3.98
C PHE A 148 -3.12 1.15 -5.31
N ASN A 149 -2.00 1.01 -6.02
CA ASN A 149 -1.83 1.62 -7.34
C ASN A 149 -2.76 0.98 -8.38
N PHE A 150 -3.08 -0.31 -8.26
CA PHE A 150 -4.06 -1.00 -9.10
C PHE A 150 -5.48 -0.47 -8.87
N LEU A 151 -5.90 -0.32 -7.62
CA LEU A 151 -7.27 0.13 -7.27
C LEU A 151 -7.46 1.63 -7.43
N ASN A 152 -6.36 2.40 -7.35
CA ASN A 152 -6.38 3.85 -7.45
C ASN A 152 -6.03 4.35 -8.86
N ARG A 153 -6.18 3.49 -9.87
CA ARG A 153 -6.08 3.87 -11.30
C ARG A 153 -7.14 4.92 -11.58
N THR A 154 -6.71 6.13 -11.91
CA THR A 154 -7.58 7.29 -12.08
C THR A 154 -7.75 7.63 -13.56
N ASP A 155 -8.05 6.65 -14.41
CA ASP A 155 -8.17 6.89 -15.86
C ASP A 155 -9.48 7.49 -16.31
N ASP A 156 -10.50 7.47 -15.46
CA ASP A 156 -11.79 8.05 -15.81
C ASP A 156 -12.39 8.81 -14.63
N ILE A 157 -11.76 9.93 -14.32
CA ILE A 157 -12.33 10.92 -13.39
C ILE A 157 -13.69 11.37 -13.91
N THR A 158 -13.84 11.51 -15.24
CA THR A 158 -15.09 11.94 -15.87
C THR A 158 -16.16 10.86 -15.78
N ASP A 159 -15.87 9.60 -16.15
CA ASP A 159 -16.88 8.53 -16.03
C ASP A 159 -17.15 8.11 -14.58
N ALA A 160 -16.18 8.17 -13.66
CA ALA A 160 -16.39 7.81 -12.25
C ALA A 160 -17.16 8.88 -11.46
N ILE A 161 -17.00 10.17 -11.79
CA ILE A 161 -17.82 11.26 -11.24
C ILE A 161 -19.23 11.17 -11.81
N THR A 162 -19.37 11.00 -13.14
CA THR A 162 -20.69 10.96 -13.79
C THR A 162 -21.52 9.75 -13.31
N ASN A 163 -20.94 8.55 -13.26
CA ASN A 163 -21.65 7.36 -12.77
C ASN A 163 -21.85 7.37 -11.25
N GLY A 164 -20.88 7.91 -10.48
CA GLY A 164 -20.98 7.98 -9.02
C GLY A 164 -22.02 9.00 -8.54
N ASP A 165 -22.16 10.13 -9.24
CA ASP A 165 -23.18 11.13 -8.96
C ASP A 165 -24.58 10.63 -9.36
N GLU A 166 -24.70 9.92 -10.50
CA GLU A 166 -25.96 9.29 -10.91
C GLU A 166 -26.41 8.21 -9.92
N GLU A 167 -25.52 7.33 -9.45
CA GLU A 167 -25.86 6.26 -8.51
C GLU A 167 -26.23 6.82 -7.12
N ASN A 168 -25.55 7.88 -6.66
CA ASN A 168 -25.91 8.60 -5.45
C ASN A 168 -27.26 9.31 -5.57
N LEU A 169 -27.57 9.96 -6.70
CA LEU A 169 -28.87 10.59 -6.96
C LEU A 169 -30.01 9.55 -6.97
N ILE A 170 -29.75 8.34 -7.50
CA ILE A 170 -30.71 7.22 -7.47
C ILE A 170 -30.91 6.68 -6.05
N LEU A 171 -29.85 6.61 -5.24
CA LEU A 171 -29.94 6.18 -3.84
C LEU A 171 -30.68 7.22 -2.97
N ASP A 172 -30.37 8.50 -3.14
CA ASP A 172 -31.02 9.60 -2.41
C ASP A 172 -32.51 9.72 -2.79
N SER A 173 -32.85 9.56 -4.07
CA SER A 173 -34.25 9.54 -4.53
C SER A 173 -35.05 8.34 -4.01
N LYS A 174 -34.43 7.15 -3.88
CA LYS A 174 -35.07 5.98 -3.23
C LYS A 174 -35.25 6.16 -1.72
N SER A 175 -34.32 6.84 -1.05
CA SER A 175 -34.47 7.15 0.39
C SER A 175 -35.60 8.16 0.63
N SER A 176 -35.76 9.12 -0.29
CA SER A 176 -36.84 10.11 -0.29
C SER A 176 -38.20 9.48 -0.54
N SER A 177 -38.31 8.52 -1.47
CA SER A 177 -39.60 7.87 -1.75
C SER A 177 -40.10 6.93 -0.65
N ASN A 178 -39.23 6.46 0.25
CA ASN A 178 -39.64 5.65 1.41
C ASN A 178 -40.15 6.49 2.60
N ASN A 179 -39.97 7.81 2.58
CA ASN A 179 -40.50 8.70 3.62
C ASN A 179 -41.85 9.34 3.26
N THR A 180 -42.42 9.01 2.09
CA THR A 180 -43.68 9.60 1.59
C THR A 180 -44.91 8.69 1.71
N GLU A 181 -44.87 7.63 2.54
CA GLU A 181 -46.07 6.84 2.91
C GLU A 181 -46.72 7.29 4.23
N GLY A 182 -46.32 8.44 4.78
CA GLY A 182 -46.77 8.93 6.09
C GLY A 182 -47.73 10.13 6.10
N LEU A 183 -48.16 10.67 4.95
CA LEU A 183 -49.14 11.76 4.90
C LEU A 183 -50.51 11.22 4.48
N LYS A 184 -51.21 10.62 5.45
CA LYS A 184 -52.67 10.47 5.37
C LYS A 184 -53.29 11.87 5.49
N LEU A 185 -53.90 12.33 4.41
CA LEU A 185 -54.97 13.35 4.42
C LEU A 185 -56.20 12.79 5.12
#